data_AF-A0A8J3AQ38-F1
#
_entry.id   AF-A0A8J3AQ38-F1
#
_cell.length_a   1.000
_cell.length_b   1.000
_cell.length_c   1.000
_cell.angle_alpha   90.00
_cell.angle_beta   90.00
_cell.angle_gamma   90.00
#
_symmetry.space_group_name_H-M   'P 1'
#
loop_
_entity.id
_entity.type
_entity.pdbx_description
1 polymer ?
#
loop_
_entity_poly.entity_id
_entity_poly.type
_entity_poly.pdbx_seq_one_letter_code
_entity_poly.pdbx_strand_id
1 'polypeptide(L)' 'MGRIIKNNYANGALLKDLMTVPPMTAEQHAEIMRKRIAHRRMVEEAKEMKTVSEDRFEEE' A
#
# COMPACT_ATOMS: atom_id res chain seq x y z
N MET A 1 30.03 -37.58 25.96
CA MET A 1 29.01 -36.52 26.05
C MET A 1 28.63 -36.09 24.65
N GLY A 2 27.36 -36.33 24.25
CA GLY A 2 26.87 -36.12 22.89
C GLY A 2 26.70 -34.65 22.53
N ARG A 3 27.01 -34.30 21.29
CA ARG A 3 26.93 -32.94 20.74
C ARG A 3 25.45 -32.55 20.59
N ILE A 4 25.02 -31.48 21.25
CA ILE A 4 23.65 -30.94 21.10
C ILE A 4 23.55 -30.32 19.71
N ILE A 5 22.93 -31.03 18.77
CA ILE A 5 22.56 -30.50 17.45
C ILE A 5 21.38 -29.57 17.69
N LYS A 6 21.63 -28.25 17.77
CA LYS A 6 20.58 -27.24 17.82
C LYS A 6 19.85 -27.22 16.47
N ASN A 7 18.72 -27.91 16.42
CA ASN A 7 17.90 -28.01 15.22
C ASN A 7 17.04 -26.73 15.12
N ASN A 8 17.45 -25.76 14.30
CA ASN A 8 16.74 -24.48 14.13
C ASN A 8 15.34 -24.64 13.51
N TYR A 9 15.01 -25.81 12.96
CA TYR A 9 13.68 -26.14 12.44
C TYR A 9 12.69 -26.64 13.50
N ALA A 10 13.13 -26.86 14.74
CA ALA A 10 12.26 -27.30 15.83
C ALA A 10 11.39 -26.15 16.40
N ASN A 11 11.70 -24.89 16.06
CA ASN A 11 11.04 -23.69 16.57
C ASN A 11 10.27 -22.96 15.46
N GLY A 12 9.39 -23.65 14.76
CA GLY A 12 8.45 -23.02 13.82
C GLY A 12 7.15 -22.67 14.53
N ALA A 13 6.80 -21.38 14.61
CA ALA A 13 5.43 -20.98 14.93
C ALA A 13 4.58 -21.08 13.65
N LEU A 14 3.33 -21.55 13.75
CA LEU A 14 2.44 -21.57 12.60
C LEU A 14 2.07 -20.13 12.24
N LEU A 15 1.91 -19.83 10.95
CA LEU A 15 1.60 -18.47 10.49
C LEU A 15 0.36 -17.89 11.21
N LYS A 16 -0.65 -18.72 11.48
CA LYS A 16 -1.84 -18.35 12.26
C LYS A 16 -1.52 -17.91 13.70
N ASP A 17 -0.48 -18.47 14.31
CA ASP A 17 -0.04 -18.14 15.67
C ASP A 17 0.79 -16.84 15.68
N LEU A 18 1.35 -16.47 14.51
CA LEU A 18 2.08 -15.22 14.28
C LEU A 18 1.16 -14.09 13.81
N MET A 19 0.02 -14.40 13.19
CA MET A 19 -0.95 -13.42 12.74
C MET A 19 -1.79 -12.93 13.92
N THR A 20 -1.30 -11.91 14.62
CA THR A 20 -2.00 -11.27 15.75
C THR A 20 -3.04 -10.23 15.32
N VAL A 21 -3.14 -9.95 14.01
CA VAL A 21 -4.01 -8.91 13.46
C VAL A 21 -5.00 -9.55 12.49
N PRO A 22 -6.31 -9.26 12.60
CA PRO A 22 -7.29 -9.76 11.66
C PRO A 22 -7.00 -9.26 10.23
N PRO A 23 -7.31 -10.05 9.20
CA PRO A 23 -7.18 -9.59 7.83
C PRO A 23 -8.05 -8.34 7.60
N MET A 24 -7.56 -7.43 6.76
CA MET A 24 -8.26 -6.19 6.41
C MET A 24 -9.69 -6.48 5.93
N THR A 25 -10.67 -5.75 6.45
CA THR A 25 -12.06 -5.90 6.01
C THR A 25 -12.28 -5.27 4.63
N ALA A 26 -13.32 -5.72 3.91
CA ALA A 26 -13.70 -5.13 2.63
C ALA A 26 -14.00 -3.62 2.75
N GLU A 27 -14.56 -3.18 3.87
CA GLU A 27 -14.84 -1.78 4.17
C GLU A 27 -13.55 -0.95 4.34
N GLN A 28 -12.58 -1.47 5.10
CA GLN A 28 -11.27 -0.84 5.27
C GLN A 28 -10.54 -0.73 3.92
N HIS A 29 -10.61 -1.78 3.10
CA HIS A 29 -10.04 -1.75 1.75
C HIS A 29 -10.71 -0.69 0.87
N ALA A 30 -12.05 -0.61 0.89
CA ALA A 30 -12.81 0.40 0.16
C ALA A 30 -12.44 1.83 0.59
N GLU A 31 -12.25 2.06 1.89
CA GLU A 31 -11.83 3.36 2.40
C GLU A 31 -10.43 3.76 1.90
N ILE A 32 -9.47 2.84 1.92
CA ILE A 32 -8.12 3.08 1.38
C ILE A 32 -8.22 3.40 -0.12
N MET A 33 -9.03 2.66 -0.88
CA MET A 33 -9.21 2.95 -2.31
C MET A 33 -9.82 4.32 -2.55
N ARG A 34 -10.82 4.74 -1.77
CA ARG A 34 -11.39 6.09 -1.86
C ARG A 34 -10.34 7.17 -1.64
N LYS A 35 -9.48 7.02 -0.61
CA LYS A 35 -8.37 7.96 -0.35
C LYS A 35 -7.37 8.01 -1.51
N ARG A 36 -7.01 6.85 -2.08
CA ARG A 36 -6.09 6.77 -3.23
C ARG A 36 -6.67 7.44 -4.47
N ILE A 37 -7.96 7.23 -4.75
CA ILE A 37 -8.63 7.84 -5.90
C ILE A 37 -8.69 9.35 -5.72
N ALA A 38 -9.04 9.85 -4.52
CA ALA A 38 -9.08 11.28 -4.25
C ALA A 38 -7.72 11.95 -4.46
N HIS A 39 -6.65 11.35 -3.93
CA HIS A 39 -5.29 11.86 -4.13
C HIS A 39 -4.89 11.83 -5.62
N ARG A 40 -5.21 10.76 -6.34
CA ARG A 40 -4.93 10.67 -7.78
C ARG A 40 -5.66 11.78 -8.55
N ARG A 41 -6.95 12.01 -8.28
CA ARG A 41 -7.73 13.06 -8.93
C ARG A 41 -7.13 14.44 -8.71
N MET A 42 -6.79 14.77 -7.46
CA MET A 42 -6.14 16.05 -7.13
C MET A 42 -4.85 16.28 -7.93
N VAL A 43 -4.02 15.25 -8.09
CA VAL A 43 -2.78 15.34 -8.86
C VAL A 43 -3.04 15.52 -10.35
N GLU A 44 -3.99 14.77 -10.91
CA GLU A 44 -4.32 14.89 -12.34
C GLU A 44 -5.00 16.22 -12.65
N GLU A 45 -5.94 16.69 -11.83
CA GLU A 45 -6.53 18.04 -11.96
C GLU A 45 -5.45 19.13 -11.91
N ALA A 46 -4.47 19.01 -11.02
CA ALA A 46 -3.35 19.95 -10.95
C ALA A 46 -2.44 19.91 -12.19
N LYS A 47 -2.29 18.75 -12.83
CA LYS A 47 -1.56 18.64 -14.10
C LYS A 47 -2.35 19.23 -15.26
N GLU A 48 -3.63 18.91 -15.38
CA GLU A 48 -4.52 19.47 -16.42
C GLU A 48 -4.55 21.00 -16.36
N MET A 49 -4.62 21.58 -15.15
CA MET A 49 -4.54 23.03 -15.00
C MET A 49 -3.21 23.62 -15.50
N LYS A 50 -2.09 22.92 -15.34
CA LYS A 50 -0.79 23.36 -15.85
C LYS A 50 -0.71 23.27 -17.37
N THR A 51 -1.12 22.15 -17.95
CA THR A 51 -1.09 21.99 -19.41
C THR A 51 -2.01 22.99 -20.10
N VAL A 52 -3.22 23.22 -19.58
CA VAL A 52 -4.14 24.25 -20.11
C VAL A 52 -3.55 25.66 -19.98
N SER A 53 -2.78 25.92 -18.92
CA SER A 53 -2.08 27.20 -18.79
C SER A 53 -0.96 27.33 -19.82
N GLU A 54 -0.15 26.29 -20.04
CA GLU A 54 0.95 26.28 -21.01
C GLU A 54 0.44 26.43 -22.46
N ASP A 55 -0.60 25.67 -22.85
CA ASP A 55 -1.22 25.76 -24.18
C ASP A 55 -1.76 27.18 -24.47
N ARG A 56 -2.29 27.87 -23.46
CA ARG A 56 -2.78 29.26 -23.61
C ARG A 56 -1.68 30.30 -23.85
N PHE A 57 -0.45 30.04 -23.42
CA PHE A 57 0.68 30.96 -23.65
C PHE A 57 1.41 30.68 -24.97
N GLU A 58 1.16 29.53 -25.61
CA GLU A 58 1.71 29.23 -26.95
C GLU A 58 0.84 29.79 -28.09
N GLU A 59 -0.43 30.12 -27.83
CA GLU A 59 -1.36 30.70 -28.81
C GLU A 59 -1.36 32.25 -28.89
N GLU A 60 -0.62 32.95 -28.02
CA GLU A 60 -0.43 34.43 -28.02
C GLU A 60 0.90 34.85 -28.69
#